data_AF-A0A2N9GS87-F1
#
_entry.id   AF-A0A2N9GS87-F1
#
_cell.length_a   1.000
_cell.length_b   1.000
_cell.length_c   1.000
_cell.angle_alpha   90.00
_cell.angle_beta   90.00
_cell.angle_gamma   90.00
#
_symmetry.space_group_name_H-M   'P 1'
#
loop_
_entity.id
_entity.type
_entity.pdbx_description
1 polymer ?
#
loop_
_entity_poly.entity_id
_entity_poly.type
_entity_poly.pdbx_seq_one_letter_code
_entity_poly.pdbx_strand_id
1 'polypeptide(L)'
;MEAFYLLGSILSNFLTSLTLSLFLLLRTLLPRNWSSRTATNSEAVSLYEGTVWHERRRPVHHSFQYSVRYALFNLDHAPHHAPPDHLSANQARQIASTTGHVYS
;
A
#
# COMPACT_ATOMS: atom_id res chain seq x y z
N MET A 1 -35.61 39.76 -4.12
CA MET A 1 -34.18 39.45 -3.90
C MET A 1 -34.01 38.04 -3.37
N GLU A 2 -34.63 37.67 -2.25
CA GLU A 2 -34.56 36.31 -1.64
C GLU A 2 -34.88 35.15 -2.59
N ALA A 3 -35.92 35.26 -3.43
CA ALA A 3 -36.30 34.18 -4.35
C ALA A 3 -35.20 33.85 -5.38
N PHE A 4 -34.45 34.85 -5.85
CA PHE A 4 -33.32 34.63 -6.75
C PHE A 4 -32.13 34.00 -6.03
N TYR A 5 -31.89 34.36 -4.76
CA TYR A 5 -30.88 33.73 -3.92
C TYR A 5 -31.20 32.26 -3.63
N LEU A 6 -32.47 31.94 -3.34
CA LEU A 6 -32.94 30.58 -3.12
C LEU A 6 -32.82 29.73 -4.39
N LEU A 7 -33.22 30.27 -5.54
CA LEU A 7 -33.05 29.58 -6.83
C LEU A 7 -31.56 29.34 -7.14
N GLY A 8 -30.71 30.34 -6.90
CA GLY A 8 -29.27 30.22 -7.07
C GLY A 8 -28.64 29.18 -6.14
N SER A 9 -29.06 29.12 -4.87
CA SER A 9 -28.51 28.16 -3.90
C SER A 9 -28.95 26.73 -4.19
N ILE A 10 -30.20 26.52 -4.61
CA ILE A 10 -30.71 25.22 -5.05
C ILE A 10 -29.94 24.74 -6.29
N LEU A 11 -29.78 25.62 -7.29
CA LEU A 11 -29.07 25.29 -8.52
C LEU A 11 -27.60 24.98 -8.24
N SER A 12 -26.93 25.77 -7.40
CA SER A 12 -25.55 25.55 -6.98
C SER A 12 -25.39 24.21 -6.26
N ASN A 13 -26.22 23.91 -5.27
CA ASN A 13 -26.15 22.64 -4.53
C ASN A 13 -26.42 21.43 -5.43
N PHE A 14 -27.33 21.56 -6.39
CA PHE A 14 -27.61 20.52 -7.36
C PHE A 14 -26.38 20.25 -8.25
N LEU A 15 -25.77 21.30 -8.80
CA LEU A 15 -24.58 21.21 -9.65
C LEU A 15 -23.38 20.64 -8.87
N THR A 16 -23.15 21.07 -7.63
CA THR A 16 -22.04 20.55 -6.81
C THR A 16 -22.25 19.09 -6.43
N SER A 17 -23.48 18.70 -6.10
CA SER A 17 -23.78 17.30 -5.77
C SER A 17 -23.66 16.39 -6.99
N LEU A 18 -24.12 16.85 -8.15
CA LEU A 18 -24.01 16.13 -9.41
C LEU A 18 -22.54 15.92 -9.81
N THR A 19 -21.74 16.97 -9.76
CA THR A 19 -20.30 16.89 -10.11
C THR A 19 -19.53 15.98 -9.15
N LEU A 20 -19.79 16.06 -7.84
CA LEU A 20 -19.12 15.21 -6.85
C LEU A 20 -19.53 13.74 -6.99
N SER A 21 -20.81 13.46 -7.23
CA SER A 21 -21.31 12.11 -7.50
C SER A 21 -20.70 11.53 -8.77
N LEU A 22 -20.65 12.31 -9.86
CA LEU A 22 -20.02 11.89 -11.11
C LEU A 22 -18.52 11.65 -10.94
N PHE A 23 -17.82 12.46 -10.15
CA PHE A 23 -16.40 12.27 -9.88
C PHE A 23 -16.12 11.00 -9.05
N LEU A 24 -16.98 10.70 -8.08
CA LEU A 24 -16.91 9.44 -7.34
C LEU A 24 -17.19 8.23 -8.24
N LEU A 25 -18.21 8.31 -9.09
CA LEU A 25 -18.51 7.29 -10.09
C LEU A 25 -17.34 7.10 -11.07
N LEU A 26 -16.74 8.19 -11.53
CA LEU A 26 -15.59 8.14 -12.42
C LEU A 26 -14.38 7.52 -11.71
N ARG A 27 -14.17 7.79 -10.42
CA ARG A 27 -13.12 7.14 -9.62
C ARG A 27 -13.35 5.65 -9.39
N THR A 28 -14.61 5.20 -9.29
CA THR A 28 -14.93 3.77 -9.13
C THR A 28 -14.91 3.02 -10.46
N LEU A 29 -15.27 3.68 -11.56
CA LEU A 29 -15.27 3.12 -12.92
C LEU A 29 -13.91 3.22 -13.61
N LEU A 30 -13.05 4.17 -13.25
CA LEU A 30 -11.65 4.13 -13.68
C LEU A 30 -11.07 2.85 -13.08
N PRO A 31 -10.67 1.88 -13.91
CA PRO A 31 -10.04 0.68 -13.40
C PRO A 31 -8.85 1.13 -12.56
N ARG A 32 -8.72 0.51 -11.38
CA ARG A 32 -7.61 0.61 -10.44
C ARG A 32 -6.28 0.14 -11.08
N ASN A 33 -6.02 0.46 -12.34
CA ASN A 33 -4.87 0.00 -13.10
C ASN A 33 -3.61 0.82 -12.86
N TRP A 34 -3.67 1.89 -12.04
CA TRP A 34 -2.50 2.64 -11.58
C TRP A 34 -2.16 2.45 -10.10
N SER A 35 -2.94 1.63 -9.40
CA SER A 35 -2.46 1.02 -8.17
C SER A 35 -2.32 -0.46 -8.46
N SER A 36 -1.12 -0.83 -8.91
CA SER A 36 -0.56 -2.17 -8.70
C SER A 36 -0.55 -2.47 -7.20
N ARG A 37 -1.74 -2.72 -6.65
CA ARG A 37 -1.94 -3.54 -5.48
C ARG A 37 -2.79 -4.67 -5.99
N THR A 38 -2.09 -5.73 -6.35
CA THR A 38 -2.51 -7.11 -6.23
C THR A 38 -3.28 -7.29 -4.91
N ALA A 39 -4.57 -6.93 -4.92
CA ALA A 39 -5.56 -7.42 -3.99
C ALA A 39 -6.14 -8.69 -4.62
N THR A 40 -5.27 -9.67 -4.83
CA THR A 40 -5.64 -11.03 -5.21
C THR A 40 -5.10 -11.91 -4.11
N ASN A 41 -6.03 -12.38 -3.29
CA ASN A 41 -5.84 -13.27 -2.16
C ASN A 41 -5.00 -12.74 -0.99
N SER A 42 -5.40 -13.18 0.20
CA SER A 42 -4.60 -13.32 1.41
C SER A 42 -3.37 -14.17 1.13
N GLU A 43 -2.46 -13.71 0.28
CA GLU A 43 -1.23 -14.44 0.01
C GLU A 43 -0.33 -14.28 1.22
N ALA A 44 -0.05 -15.42 1.84
CA ALA A 44 0.98 -15.63 2.85
C ALA A 44 2.32 -14.95 2.51
N VAL A 45 2.57 -14.68 1.22
CA VAL A 45 3.85 -14.24 0.68
C VAL A 45 3.61 -13.14 -0.35
N SER A 46 4.37 -12.05 -0.25
CA SER A 46 4.44 -11.00 -1.26
C SER A 46 5.82 -11.02 -1.92
N LEU A 47 5.88 -11.25 -3.23
CA LEU A 47 7.14 -11.28 -3.98
C LEU A 47 7.47 -9.90 -4.54
N TYR A 48 8.73 -9.49 -4.38
CA TYR A 48 9.28 -8.24 -4.90
C TYR A 48 10.50 -8.51 -5.76
N GLU A 49 10.52 -7.91 -6.95
CA GLU A 49 11.67 -7.90 -7.85
C GLU A 49 12.03 -6.46 -8.17
N GLY A 50 13.33 -6.15 -8.16
CA GLY A 50 13.78 -4.79 -8.40
C GLY A 50 15.30 -4.68 -8.54
N THR A 51 15.79 -3.45 -8.49
CA THR A 51 17.21 -3.14 -8.53
C THR A 51 17.56 -2.31 -7.30
N VAL A 52 18.53 -2.77 -6.50
CA VAL A 52 19.06 -2.00 -5.39
C VAL A 52 20.25 -1.20 -5.90
N TRP A 53 20.24 0.09 -5.60
CA TRP A 53 21.37 0.97 -5.80
C TRP A 53 22.00 1.25 -4.44
N HIS A 54 23.32 1.01 -4.33
CA HIS A 54 24.09 1.34 -3.16
C HIS A 54 25.07 2.46 -3.48
N GLU A 55 25.06 3.51 -2.65
CA GLU A 55 25.98 4.64 -2.76
C GLU A 55 26.69 4.87 -1.43
N ARG A 56 28.02 4.71 -1.45
CA ARG A 56 28.90 5.11 -0.36
C ARG A 56 29.59 6.41 -0.75
N ARG A 57 29.45 7.44 0.09
CA ARG A 57 30.04 8.77 -0.17
C ARG A 57 31.39 9.01 0.47
N ARG A 58 31.75 8.30 1.55
CA ARG A 58 33.00 8.49 2.30
C ARG A 58 33.58 7.19 2.89
N PRO A 59 34.90 7.11 3.10
CA PRO A 59 35.91 8.13 2.79
C PRO A 59 36.23 8.22 1.29
N VAL A 60 35.96 7.18 0.51
CA VAL A 60 36.08 7.17 -0.96
C VAL A 60 34.70 6.92 -1.56
N HIS A 61 34.37 7.62 -2.64
CA HIS A 61 33.10 7.44 -3.35
C HIS A 61 33.08 6.08 -4.06
N HIS A 62 32.01 5.32 -3.84
CA HIS A 62 31.78 4.05 -4.50
C HIS A 62 30.27 3.82 -4.64
N SER A 63 29.81 3.51 -5.85
CA SER A 63 28.41 3.18 -6.10
C SER A 63 28.29 1.99 -7.02
N PHE A 64 27.30 1.13 -6.77
CA PHE A 64 26.98 -0.01 -7.62
C PHE A 64 25.49 -0.33 -7.56
N GLN A 65 25.01 -1.08 -8.55
CA GLN A 65 23.63 -1.54 -8.61
C GLN A 65 23.57 -3.04 -8.91
N TYR A 66 22.56 -3.72 -8.38
CA TYR A 66 22.34 -5.14 -8.61
C TYR A 66 20.86 -5.50 -8.55
N SER A 67 20.47 -6.49 -9.33
CA SER A 67 19.11 -7.03 -9.32
C SER A 67 18.85 -7.80 -8.03
N VAL A 68 17.66 -7.63 -7.46
CA VAL A 68 17.22 -8.29 -6.23
C VAL A 68 15.86 -8.95 -6.41
N ARG A 69 15.68 -10.03 -5.68
CA ARG A 69 14.41 -10.75 -5.55
C ARG A 69 14.18 -11.02 -4.07
N TYR A 70 13.13 -10.42 -3.51
CA TYR A 70 12.74 -10.56 -2.12
C TYR A 70 11.36 -11.20 -2.02
N ALA A 71 11.13 -11.92 -0.93
CA ALA A 71 9.83 -12.46 -0.57
C ALA A 71 9.52 -11.98 0.85
N LEU A 72 8.38 -11.33 1.02
CA LEU A 72 7.87 -10.85 2.31
C LEU A 72 6.77 -11.80 2.77
N PHE A 73 7.02 -12.56 3.81
CA PHE A 73 6.12 -13.55 4.39
C PHE A 73 5.30 -12.91 5.52
N ASN A 74 3.99 -13.04 5.46
CA ASN A 74 3.13 -12.73 6.58
C ASN A 74 3.05 -13.94 7.53
N LEU A 75 3.80 -13.89 8.62
CA LEU A 75 3.95 -15.02 9.53
C LEU A 75 2.66 -15.33 10.32
N ASP A 76 1.72 -14.39 10.39
CA ASP A 76 0.45 -14.59 11.08
C ASP A 76 -0.54 -15.44 10.28
N HIS A 77 -0.47 -15.32 8.96
CA HIS A 77 -1.33 -16.08 8.06
C HIS A 77 -0.64 -17.33 7.49
N ALA A 78 0.66 -17.51 7.78
CA ALA A 78 1.47 -18.57 7.22
C ALA A 78 2.50 -19.14 8.23
N PRO A 79 2.06 -19.66 9.39
CA PRO A 79 2.96 -20.08 10.47
C PRO A 79 3.90 -21.23 10.10
N HIS A 80 3.58 -22.00 9.06
CA HIS A 80 4.40 -23.11 8.55
C HIS A 80 5.28 -22.73 7.35
N HIS A 81 5.16 -21.51 6.82
CA HIS A 81 5.91 -21.04 5.65
C HIS A 81 7.08 -20.13 6.00
N ALA A 82 7.39 -19.95 7.29
CA ALA A 82 8.61 -19.28 7.71
C ALA A 82 9.83 -20.05 7.16
N PRO A 83 10.79 -19.38 6.49
CA PRO A 83 12.02 -20.03 6.09
C PRO A 83 12.75 -20.63 7.30
N PRO A 84 13.51 -21.73 7.12
CA PRO A 84 14.31 -22.29 8.21
C PRO A 84 15.28 -21.24 8.77
N ASP A 85 15.53 -21.28 10.07
CA ASP A 85 16.36 -20.33 10.83
C ASP A 85 15.77 -18.91 11.04
N HIS A 86 14.48 -18.71 10.78
CA HIS A 86 13.77 -17.46 11.08
C HIS A 86 12.97 -17.55 12.40
N LEU A 87 12.76 -16.39 13.04
CA LEU A 87 11.90 -16.30 14.22
C LEU A 87 10.43 -16.58 13.84
N SER A 88 9.73 -17.34 14.67
CA SER A 88 8.27 -17.40 14.58
C SER A 88 7.64 -16.05 14.94
N ALA A 89 6.40 -15.81 14.49
CA ALA A 89 5.66 -14.60 14.83
C ALA A 89 5.59 -14.36 16.36
N ASN A 90 5.40 -15.42 17.13
CA ASN A 90 5.33 -15.34 18.59
C ASN A 90 6.68 -14.98 19.22
N GLN A 91 7.78 -15.58 18.75
CA GLN A 91 9.12 -15.23 19.21
C GLN A 91 9.47 -13.77 18.87
N ALA A 92 9.15 -13.33 17.66
CA ALA A 92 9.38 -11.95 17.23
C ALA A 92 8.61 -10.94 18.10
N ARG A 93 7.34 -11.22 18.40
CA ARG A 93 6.51 -10.42 19.33
C ARG A 93 7.07 -10.38 20.74
N GLN A 94 7.52 -11.53 21.24
CA GLN A 94 8.10 -11.64 22.57
C GLN A 94 9.37 -10.80 22.71
N ILE A 95 10.27 -10.86 21.71
CA ILE A 95 11.51 -10.08 21.69
C ILE A 95 11.21 -8.59 21.54
N ALA A 96 10.31 -8.22 20.61
CA ALA A 96 9.96 -6.82 20.37
C ALA A 96 9.01 -6.22 21.43
N SER A 97 8.45 -7.05 22.32
CA SER A 97 7.40 -6.66 23.27
C SER A 97 6.20 -5.97 22.59
N THR A 98 5.75 -6.50 21.44
CA THR A 98 4.61 -5.95 20.69
C THR A 98 3.56 -7.03 20.37
N THR A 99 2.33 -6.61 20.09
CA THR A 99 1.23 -7.48 19.63
C THR A 99 0.90 -7.28 18.15
N GLY A 100 1.74 -6.51 17.43
CA GLY A 100 1.51 -6.17 16.03
C GLY A 100 1.64 -7.36 15.08
N HIS A 101 1.28 -7.13 13.82
CA HIS A 101 1.50 -8.09 12.75
C HIS A 101 2.98 -8.31 12.46
N VAL A 102 3.36 -9.55 12.19
CA VAL A 102 4.76 -9.90 11.93
C VAL A 102 4.94 -10.31 10.47
N TYR A 103 5.87 -9.63 9.82
CA TYR A 103 6.32 -9.92 8.46
C TYR A 103 7.81 -10.26 8.49
N SER A 104 8.24 -11.24 7.68
CA SER A 104 9.63 -11.68 7.55
C SER A 104 10.09 -11.74 6.10
#